data_AF-A0A0K1W1H6-F1
#
_entry.id   AF-A0A0K1W1H6-F1
#
_cell.length_a   1.000
_cell.length_b   1.000
_cell.length_c   1.000
_cell.angle_alpha   90.00
_cell.angle_beta   90.00
_cell.angle_gamma   90.00
#
_symmetry.space_group_name_H-M   'P 1'
#
loop_
_entity.id
_entity.type
_entity.pdbx_description
1 polymer ?
#
loop_
_entity_poly.entity_id
_entity_poly.type
_entity_poly.pdbx_seq_one_letter_code
_entity_poly.pdbx_strand_id
1 'polypeptide(L)'
;MKKIIYEIVFITIMTFLYYIYSSWIDYLYDKSKVQTTLYQIFSPFKLLILGSIFTIVYGAIKTILFFNIKNLKDYKKNLRNNILFEYDNVIKYLSVLKENIKDQKIDKIKHNIKDYSSIKYRPVYLNLLIDELASRILSNHDFSDLYQSCSLVMENINETYKKEKDKLMHLKTENMFDLKRVNEYYNKNSWFVISFYLSLHNKDVHSHEYEVNKWKITSLYISRFSYFLYPAFIISLILYGAVGGMLYGIGVDLNKFFYGSFSLCVFLISSLLFIFNLIYNRKKHSIKIFWGHLFVYLMFICFIFIDIFLNIILSPIMKSSSDWYESELITFLCYIVYIVLSTMLLSYIFTSILEVFEYKSFNVFNIILNIALPIIIFIESSVLNYLSVHNEETNKLYLINFIIIFTYWIFSLITSKFISK
;
A
#
# COMPACT_ATOMS: atom_id res chain seq x y z
N MET A 1 2.74 1.65 -6.34
CA MET A 1 1.72 2.16 -5.40
C MET A 1 0.69 3.04 -6.11
N LYS A 2 1.07 3.91 -7.06
CA LYS A 2 0.16 4.76 -7.86
C LYS A 2 -1.06 4.06 -8.48
N LYS A 3 -0.89 2.84 -9.00
CA LYS A 3 -2.03 2.05 -9.53
C LYS A 3 -3.13 1.81 -8.49
N ILE A 4 -2.76 1.46 -7.26
CA ILE A 4 -3.72 1.22 -6.17
C ILE A 4 -4.41 2.53 -5.77
N ILE A 5 -3.66 3.64 -5.75
CA ILE A 5 -4.23 4.98 -5.50
C ILE A 5 -5.31 5.31 -6.53
N TYR A 6 -5.02 5.13 -7.82
CA TYR A 6 -6.01 5.34 -8.89
C TYR A 6 -7.20 4.39 -8.78
N GLU A 7 -6.99 3.12 -8.42
CA GLU A 7 -8.08 2.17 -8.19
C GLU A 7 -9.01 2.62 -7.05
N ILE A 8 -8.45 3.08 -5.92
CA ILE A 8 -9.22 3.59 -4.78
C ILE A 8 -10.00 4.85 -5.19
N VAL A 9 -9.31 5.84 -5.77
CA VAL A 9 -9.93 7.10 -6.23
C VAL A 9 -11.08 6.83 -7.21
N PHE A 10 -10.85 5.94 -8.17
CA PHE A 10 -11.86 5.59 -9.16
C PHE A 10 -13.08 4.92 -8.53
N ILE A 11 -12.88 3.97 -7.61
CA ILE A 11 -13.97 3.32 -6.86
C ILE A 11 -14.76 4.37 -6.07
N THR A 12 -14.08 5.29 -5.40
CA THR A 12 -14.71 6.36 -4.60
C THR A 12 -15.54 7.29 -5.49
N ILE A 13 -14.98 7.77 -6.60
CA ILE A 13 -15.68 8.63 -7.57
C ILE A 13 -16.91 7.92 -8.15
N MET A 14 -16.76 6.67 -8.60
CA MET A 14 -17.87 5.92 -9.18
C MET A 14 -18.99 5.66 -8.17
N THR A 15 -18.64 5.31 -6.93
CA THR A 15 -19.61 5.13 -5.85
C THR A 15 -20.36 6.42 -5.55
N PHE A 16 -19.65 7.55 -5.50
CA PHE A 16 -20.25 8.85 -5.29
C PHE A 16 -21.21 9.25 -6.43
N LEU A 17 -20.78 9.09 -7.68
CA LEU A 17 -21.62 9.35 -8.85
C LEU A 17 -22.90 8.51 -8.87
N TYR A 18 -22.83 7.26 -8.40
CA TYR A 18 -24.02 6.42 -8.24
C TYR A 18 -25.02 7.01 -7.24
N TYR A 19 -24.56 7.46 -6.08
CA TYR A 19 -25.45 8.05 -5.08
C TYR A 19 -26.06 9.36 -5.56
N ILE A 20 -25.26 10.25 -6.17
CA ILE A 20 -25.78 11.49 -6.80
C ILE A 20 -26.84 11.16 -7.86
N TYR A 21 -26.51 10.24 -8.76
CA TYR A 21 -27.41 9.85 -9.84
C TYR A 21 -28.70 9.23 -9.31
N SER A 22 -28.62 8.42 -8.25
CA SER A 22 -29.80 7.86 -7.59
C SER A 22 -30.68 8.96 -7.00
N SER A 23 -30.09 9.85 -6.21
CA SER A 23 -30.81 10.96 -5.57
C SER A 23 -31.44 11.91 -6.57
N TRP A 24 -30.78 12.19 -7.70
CA TRP A 24 -31.35 13.00 -8.78
C TRP A 24 -32.59 12.33 -9.40
N ILE A 25 -32.54 11.02 -9.67
CA ILE A 25 -33.70 10.30 -10.21
C ILE A 25 -34.85 10.23 -9.21
N ASP A 26 -34.55 10.01 -7.92
CA ASP A 26 -35.58 9.92 -6.89
C ASP A 26 -36.26 11.29 -6.69
N TYR A 27 -35.50 12.39 -6.82
CA TYR A 27 -36.06 13.74 -6.85
C TYR A 27 -36.99 13.99 -8.05
N LEU A 28 -36.66 13.47 -9.24
CA LEU A 28 -37.53 13.59 -10.43
C LEU A 28 -38.88 12.90 -10.22
N TYR A 29 -38.91 11.83 -9.42
CA TYR A 29 -40.13 11.11 -9.05
C TYR A 29 -41.00 11.92 -8.06
N ASP A 30 -40.39 12.50 -7.03
CA ASP A 30 -41.12 13.22 -5.97
C ASP A 30 -41.67 14.59 -6.40
N LYS A 31 -40.93 15.36 -7.21
CA LYS A 31 -41.34 16.73 -7.56
C LYS A 31 -42.39 16.82 -8.66
N SER A 32 -42.61 15.75 -9.42
CA SER A 32 -43.64 15.74 -10.45
C SER A 32 -44.15 14.34 -10.75
N LYS A 33 -45.41 14.05 -10.40
CA LYS A 33 -46.19 12.94 -10.98
C LYS A 33 -46.32 13.01 -12.52
N VAL A 34 -45.70 14.01 -13.17
CA VAL A 34 -45.77 14.34 -14.60
C VAL A 34 -44.54 13.87 -15.38
N GLN A 35 -43.40 13.56 -14.75
CA GLN A 35 -42.18 13.07 -15.43
C GLN A 35 -41.91 11.56 -15.27
N THR A 36 -42.98 10.76 -15.23
CA THR A 36 -42.90 9.29 -15.15
C THR A 36 -42.06 8.68 -16.27
N THR A 37 -42.05 9.27 -17.47
CA THR A 37 -41.27 8.80 -18.61
C THR A 37 -39.75 8.97 -18.41
N LEU A 38 -39.31 10.11 -17.86
CA LEU A 38 -37.88 10.35 -17.58
C LEU A 38 -37.38 9.41 -16.48
N TYR A 39 -38.17 9.25 -15.42
CA TYR A 39 -37.87 8.28 -14.37
C TYR A 39 -37.75 6.85 -14.91
N GLN A 40 -38.68 6.41 -15.77
CA GLN A 40 -38.67 5.09 -16.38
C GLN A 40 -37.47 4.86 -17.32
N ILE A 41 -37.02 5.90 -18.05
CA ILE A 41 -35.85 5.81 -18.94
C ILE A 41 -34.54 5.77 -18.14
N PHE A 42 -34.42 6.60 -17.09
CA PHE A 42 -33.16 6.77 -16.36
C PHE A 42 -32.97 5.80 -15.18
N SER A 43 -34.05 5.24 -14.62
CA SER A 43 -33.99 4.27 -13.52
C SER A 43 -33.20 2.99 -13.85
N PRO A 44 -33.36 2.34 -15.02
CA PRO A 44 -32.56 1.17 -15.40
C PRO A 44 -31.05 1.42 -15.41
N PHE A 45 -30.60 2.65 -15.69
CA PHE A 45 -29.18 2.99 -15.65
C PHE A 45 -28.61 2.99 -14.22
N LYS A 46 -29.44 3.13 -13.16
CA LYS A 46 -28.98 2.94 -11.78
C LYS A 46 -28.39 1.54 -11.60
N LEU A 47 -29.07 0.52 -12.11
CA LEU A 47 -28.64 -0.87 -12.03
C LEU A 47 -27.38 -1.14 -12.87
N LEU A 48 -27.25 -0.51 -14.04
CA LEU A 48 -26.03 -0.61 -14.86
C LEU A 48 -24.82 0.03 -14.15
N ILE A 49 -24.98 1.21 -13.57
CA ILE A 49 -23.91 1.88 -12.81
C ILE A 49 -23.55 1.05 -11.57
N LEU A 50 -24.54 0.55 -10.83
CA LEU A 50 -24.33 -0.32 -9.68
C LEU A 50 -23.59 -1.61 -10.06
N GLY A 51 -23.99 -2.28 -11.14
CA GLY A 51 -23.33 -3.48 -11.66
C GLY A 51 -21.88 -3.23 -12.09
N SER A 52 -21.62 -2.07 -12.68
CA SER A 52 -20.27 -1.62 -13.03
C SER A 52 -19.41 -1.45 -11.79
N ILE A 53 -19.91 -0.72 -10.78
CA ILE A 53 -19.24 -0.53 -9.48
C ILE A 53 -18.97 -1.87 -8.82
N PHE A 54 -19.96 -2.76 -8.75
CA PHE A 54 -19.79 -4.09 -8.17
C PHE A 54 -18.69 -4.90 -8.86
N THR A 55 -18.62 -4.85 -10.19
CA THR A 55 -17.59 -5.57 -10.96
C THR A 55 -16.19 -5.03 -10.64
N ILE A 56 -16.04 -3.71 -10.57
CA ILE A 56 -14.78 -3.03 -10.25
C ILE A 56 -14.36 -3.30 -8.81
N VAL A 57 -15.28 -3.09 -7.85
CA VAL A 57 -15.06 -3.33 -6.42
C VAL A 57 -14.71 -4.80 -6.18
N TYR A 58 -15.42 -5.73 -6.81
CA TYR A 58 -15.10 -7.16 -6.74
C TYR A 58 -13.69 -7.44 -7.28
N GLY A 59 -13.31 -6.86 -8.42
CA GLY A 59 -11.97 -6.98 -8.99
C GLY A 59 -10.87 -6.44 -8.05
N ALA A 60 -11.11 -5.28 -7.43
CA ALA A 60 -10.19 -4.66 -6.48
C ALA A 60 -10.07 -5.46 -5.18
N ILE A 61 -11.19 -5.88 -4.58
CA ILE A 61 -11.22 -6.78 -3.40
C ILE A 61 -10.50 -8.08 -3.71
N LYS A 62 -10.74 -8.71 -4.87
CA LYS A 62 -10.05 -9.92 -5.31
C LYS A 62 -8.54 -9.75 -5.40
N THR A 63 -8.09 -8.58 -5.85
CA THR A 63 -6.66 -8.29 -6.01
C THR A 63 -6.00 -7.95 -4.67
N ILE A 64 -6.67 -7.19 -3.81
CA ILE A 64 -6.10 -6.66 -2.56
C ILE A 64 -6.24 -7.66 -1.40
N LEU A 65 -7.44 -8.21 -1.17
CA LEU A 65 -7.74 -9.04 0.00
C LEU A 65 -7.46 -10.52 -0.26
N PHE A 66 -7.72 -11.01 -1.47
CA PHE A 66 -7.57 -12.45 -1.79
C PHE A 66 -6.17 -12.85 -2.29
N PHE A 67 -5.23 -11.92 -2.45
CA PHE A 67 -3.85 -12.25 -2.82
C PHE A 67 -3.20 -13.21 -1.80
N ASN A 68 -3.35 -12.93 -0.51
CA ASN A 68 -2.81 -13.79 0.55
C ASN A 68 -3.51 -15.16 0.60
N ILE A 69 -4.83 -15.20 0.36
CA ILE A 69 -5.62 -16.44 0.32
C ILE A 69 -5.21 -17.29 -0.89
N LYS A 70 -5.01 -16.67 -2.06
CA LYS A 70 -4.51 -17.34 -3.26
C LYS A 70 -3.13 -17.94 -3.01
N ASN A 71 -2.20 -17.16 -2.47
CA ASN A 71 -0.84 -17.65 -2.19
C ASN A 71 -0.84 -18.77 -1.15
N LEU A 72 -1.74 -18.73 -0.16
CA LEU A 72 -1.90 -19.81 0.81
C LEU A 72 -2.47 -21.08 0.17
N LYS A 73 -3.41 -20.95 -0.76
CA LYS A 73 -3.93 -22.09 -1.54
C LYS A 73 -2.84 -22.70 -2.42
N ASP A 74 -2.06 -21.87 -3.11
CA ASP A 74 -0.95 -22.30 -3.97
C ASP A 74 0.15 -22.96 -3.12
N TYR A 75 0.46 -22.40 -1.95
CA TYR A 75 1.36 -23.01 -0.97
C TYR A 75 0.91 -24.41 -0.55
N LYS A 76 -0.36 -24.55 -0.13
CA LYS A 76 -0.94 -25.85 0.26
C LYS A 76 -0.95 -26.87 -0.88
N LYS A 77 -1.16 -26.43 -2.12
CA LYS A 77 -1.06 -27.29 -3.31
C LYS A 77 0.37 -27.79 -3.50
N ASN A 78 1.36 -26.92 -3.35
CA ASN A 78 2.77 -27.28 -3.51
C ASN A 78 3.29 -28.18 -2.37
N LEU A 79 2.80 -28.02 -1.13
CA LEU A 79 3.10 -28.93 -0.02
C LEU A 79 2.78 -30.39 -0.32
N ARG A 80 1.69 -30.67 -1.06
CA ARG A 80 1.29 -32.04 -1.44
C ARG A 80 2.24 -32.67 -2.46
N ASN A 81 3.04 -31.86 -3.15
CA ASN A 81 3.95 -32.30 -4.22
C ASN A 81 5.39 -32.28 -3.72
N ASN A 82 5.93 -33.41 -3.23
CA ASN A 82 7.36 -33.65 -2.96
C ASN A 82 8.20 -32.41 -2.57
N ILE A 83 7.69 -31.55 -1.69
CA ILE A 83 8.26 -30.20 -1.52
C ILE A 83 9.69 -30.27 -0.96
N LEU A 84 9.94 -31.23 -0.06
CA LEU A 84 11.27 -31.49 0.51
C LEU A 84 12.29 -31.87 -0.58
N PHE A 85 11.88 -32.64 -1.59
CA PHE A 85 12.74 -32.98 -2.71
C PHE A 85 13.08 -31.75 -3.56
N GLU A 86 12.12 -30.85 -3.76
CA GLU A 86 12.36 -29.60 -4.47
C GLU A 86 13.31 -28.68 -3.67
N TYR A 87 13.21 -28.63 -2.33
CA TYR A 87 14.20 -27.94 -1.48
C TYR A 87 15.61 -28.51 -1.67
N ASP A 88 15.77 -29.83 -1.60
CA ASP A 88 17.08 -30.48 -1.76
C ASP A 88 17.70 -30.19 -3.12
N ASN A 89 16.89 -30.18 -4.19
CA ASN A 89 17.35 -29.79 -5.53
C ASN A 89 17.83 -28.34 -5.59
N VAL A 90 17.11 -27.41 -4.95
CA VAL A 90 17.50 -25.99 -4.91
C VAL A 90 18.77 -25.78 -4.09
N ILE A 91 18.91 -26.49 -2.97
CA ILE A 91 20.12 -26.42 -2.14
C ILE A 91 21.34 -26.90 -2.93
N LYS A 92 21.23 -28.03 -3.65
CA LYS A 92 22.29 -28.52 -4.55
C LYS A 92 22.60 -27.55 -5.69
N TYR A 93 21.57 -26.99 -6.30
CA TYR A 93 21.74 -25.96 -7.34
C TYR A 93 22.52 -24.75 -6.79
N LEU A 94 22.15 -24.25 -5.61
CA LEU A 94 22.81 -23.12 -4.97
C LEU A 94 24.24 -23.42 -4.53
N SER A 95 24.55 -24.64 -4.09
CA SER A 95 25.92 -25.00 -3.74
C SER A 95 26.82 -24.95 -4.98
N VAL A 96 26.37 -25.49 -6.10
CA VAL A 96 27.10 -25.43 -7.38
C VAL A 96 27.23 -23.99 -7.87
N LEU A 97 26.16 -23.19 -7.80
CA LEU A 97 26.20 -21.77 -8.18
C LEU A 97 27.19 -20.98 -7.32
N LYS A 98 27.18 -21.20 -6.01
CA LYS A 98 28.09 -20.55 -5.06
C LYS A 98 29.56 -20.85 -5.38
N GLU A 99 29.90 -22.09 -5.69
CA GLU A 99 31.25 -22.47 -6.10
C GLU A 99 31.65 -21.81 -7.42
N ASN A 100 30.76 -21.80 -8.40
CA ASN A 100 31.02 -21.15 -9.69
C ASN A 100 31.22 -19.64 -9.57
N ILE A 101 30.47 -18.95 -8.67
CA ILE A 101 30.66 -17.53 -8.35
C ILE A 101 32.03 -17.31 -7.71
N LYS A 102 32.40 -18.15 -6.72
CA LYS A 102 33.68 -18.05 -6.01
C LYS A 102 34.86 -18.20 -6.97
N ASP A 103 34.77 -19.16 -7.89
CA ASP A 103 35.80 -19.45 -8.88
C ASP A 103 35.74 -18.52 -10.11
N GLN A 104 34.81 -17.56 -10.14
CA GLN A 104 34.57 -16.62 -11.25
C GLN A 104 34.40 -17.29 -12.63
N LYS A 105 33.81 -18.49 -12.67
CA LYS A 105 33.63 -19.28 -13.90
C LYS A 105 32.39 -18.84 -14.68
N ILE A 106 32.50 -17.73 -15.42
CA ILE A 106 31.37 -17.06 -16.13
C ILE A 106 30.52 -18.04 -16.96
N ASP A 107 31.13 -18.90 -17.77
CA ASP A 107 30.37 -19.83 -18.64
C ASP A 107 29.54 -20.85 -17.84
N LYS A 108 30.08 -21.34 -16.72
CA LYS A 108 29.34 -22.22 -15.82
C LYS A 108 28.22 -21.47 -15.12
N ILE A 109 28.41 -20.20 -14.78
CA ILE A 109 27.36 -19.37 -14.18
C ILE A 109 26.22 -19.14 -15.19
N LYS A 110 26.53 -18.85 -16.46
CA LYS A 110 25.51 -18.75 -17.53
C LYS A 110 24.72 -20.04 -17.70
N HIS A 111 25.39 -21.20 -17.60
CA HIS A 111 24.72 -22.49 -17.62
C HIS A 111 23.76 -22.64 -16.44
N ASN A 112 24.22 -22.32 -15.23
CA ASN A 112 23.35 -22.36 -14.03
C ASN A 112 22.14 -21.43 -14.16
N ILE A 113 22.30 -20.21 -14.70
CA ILE A 113 21.17 -19.29 -14.96
C ILE A 113 20.16 -19.95 -15.92
N LYS A 114 20.62 -20.64 -16.96
CA LYS A 114 19.74 -21.36 -17.89
C LYS A 114 19.00 -22.50 -17.17
N ASP A 115 19.72 -23.26 -16.34
CA ASP A 115 19.17 -24.38 -15.58
C ASP A 115 18.16 -23.94 -14.51
N TYR A 116 18.21 -22.68 -14.08
CA TYR A 116 17.22 -22.10 -13.17
C TYR A 116 15.78 -22.27 -13.69
N SER A 117 15.58 -22.29 -15.01
CA SER A 117 14.29 -22.54 -15.65
C SER A 117 13.69 -23.92 -15.33
N SER A 118 14.49 -24.88 -14.84
CA SER A 118 14.06 -26.21 -14.43
C SER A 118 13.70 -26.33 -12.94
N ILE A 119 14.15 -25.39 -12.10
CA ILE A 119 13.90 -25.39 -10.65
C ILE A 119 12.42 -25.10 -10.38
N LYS A 120 11.71 -25.90 -9.58
CA LYS A 120 10.29 -25.60 -9.26
C LYS A 120 10.11 -24.68 -8.06
N TYR A 121 10.91 -24.87 -7.01
CA TYR A 121 10.86 -24.03 -5.81
C TYR A 121 11.65 -22.72 -6.05
N ARG A 122 10.93 -21.63 -6.28
CA ARG A 122 11.49 -20.32 -6.64
C ARG A 122 10.97 -19.22 -5.73
N PRO A 123 11.47 -19.13 -4.48
CA PRO A 123 11.11 -18.04 -3.60
C PRO A 123 11.59 -16.70 -4.19
N VAL A 124 10.93 -15.60 -3.80
CA VAL A 124 11.22 -14.26 -4.36
C VAL A 124 12.71 -13.89 -4.26
N TYR A 125 13.36 -14.13 -3.12
CA TYR A 125 14.77 -13.79 -2.91
C TYR A 125 15.73 -14.61 -3.78
N LEU A 126 15.36 -15.82 -4.21
CA LEU A 126 16.15 -16.60 -5.17
C LEU A 126 16.02 -16.03 -6.59
N ASN A 127 14.81 -15.65 -7.02
CA ASN A 127 14.63 -14.99 -8.31
C ASN A 127 15.46 -13.70 -8.37
N LEU A 128 15.45 -12.89 -7.31
CA LEU A 128 16.24 -11.65 -7.23
C LEU A 128 17.75 -11.90 -7.34
N LEU A 129 18.27 -12.97 -6.72
CA LEU A 129 19.68 -13.35 -6.87
C LEU A 129 20.03 -13.67 -8.32
N ILE A 130 19.18 -14.43 -9.02
CA ILE A 130 19.42 -14.82 -10.41
C ILE A 130 19.30 -13.62 -11.35
N ASP A 131 18.31 -12.75 -11.15
CA ASP A 131 18.12 -11.54 -11.95
C ASP A 131 19.32 -10.58 -11.82
N GLU A 132 19.80 -10.37 -10.59
CA GLU A 132 20.97 -9.54 -10.33
C GLU A 132 22.23 -10.13 -10.97
N LEU A 133 22.43 -11.44 -10.81
CA LEU A 133 23.58 -12.16 -11.35
C LEU A 133 23.56 -12.17 -12.89
N ALA A 134 22.40 -12.32 -13.52
CA ALA A 134 22.25 -12.20 -14.96
C ALA A 134 22.54 -10.76 -15.44
N SER A 135 22.00 -9.75 -14.75
CA SER A 135 22.23 -8.32 -15.07
C SER A 135 23.71 -7.96 -15.02
N ARG A 136 24.42 -8.37 -13.98
CA ARG A 136 25.87 -8.07 -13.82
C ARG A 136 26.74 -8.80 -14.83
N ILE A 137 26.41 -10.04 -15.17
CA ILE A 137 27.11 -10.78 -16.22
C ILE A 137 26.91 -10.12 -17.59
N LEU A 138 25.69 -9.66 -17.89
CA LEU A 138 25.40 -8.98 -19.15
C LEU A 138 26.08 -7.62 -19.26
N SER A 139 26.24 -6.91 -18.13
CA SER A 139 26.87 -5.59 -18.06
C SER A 139 28.37 -5.65 -17.75
N ASN A 140 28.98 -6.85 -17.69
CA ASN A 140 30.39 -7.06 -17.35
C ASN A 140 30.83 -6.41 -16.01
N HIS A 141 29.92 -6.34 -15.02
CA HIS A 141 30.22 -5.83 -13.68
C HIS A 141 30.74 -6.93 -12.74
N ASP A 142 31.48 -6.56 -11.70
CA ASP A 142 31.93 -7.50 -10.65
C ASP A 142 30.72 -8.13 -9.93
N PHE A 143 30.72 -9.45 -9.83
CA PHE A 143 29.69 -10.27 -9.19
C PHE A 143 30.24 -11.06 -7.98
N SER A 144 31.48 -10.82 -7.57
CA SER A 144 32.14 -11.57 -6.49
C SER A 144 31.49 -11.35 -5.11
N ASP A 145 30.87 -10.20 -4.89
CA ASP A 145 30.06 -9.89 -3.70
C ASP A 145 28.79 -10.75 -3.59
N LEU A 146 28.23 -11.19 -4.72
CA LEU A 146 27.06 -12.10 -4.76
C LEU A 146 27.35 -13.47 -4.14
N TYR A 147 28.61 -13.83 -3.88
CA TYR A 147 28.96 -15.03 -3.11
C TYR A 147 28.36 -14.99 -1.68
N GLN A 148 28.38 -13.82 -1.04
CA GLN A 148 27.78 -13.63 0.28
C GLN A 148 26.26 -13.71 0.21
N SER A 149 25.66 -13.04 -0.78
CA SER A 149 24.22 -13.09 -1.03
C SER A 149 23.74 -14.52 -1.33
N CYS A 150 24.48 -15.27 -2.14
CA CYS A 150 24.19 -16.68 -2.44
C CYS A 150 24.26 -17.55 -1.18
N SER A 151 25.23 -17.30 -0.29
CA SER A 151 25.34 -18.01 0.98
C SER A 151 24.14 -17.75 1.89
N LEU A 152 23.72 -16.49 2.00
CA LEU A 152 22.56 -16.08 2.79
C LEU A 152 21.25 -16.66 2.23
N VAL A 153 21.09 -16.67 0.90
CA VAL A 153 19.94 -17.31 0.23
C VAL A 153 19.91 -18.82 0.53
N MET A 154 21.05 -19.49 0.46
CA MET A 154 21.17 -20.92 0.80
C MET A 154 20.84 -21.18 2.28
N GLU A 155 21.27 -20.31 3.19
CA GLU A 155 20.96 -20.42 4.63
C GLU A 155 19.45 -20.28 4.90
N ASN A 156 18.79 -19.27 4.31
CA ASN A 156 17.35 -19.06 4.45
C ASN A 156 16.53 -20.26 3.93
N ILE A 157 16.95 -20.87 2.82
CA ILE A 157 16.32 -22.07 2.26
C ILE A 157 16.54 -23.27 3.17
N ASN A 158 17.75 -23.44 3.72
CA ASN A 158 18.03 -24.50 4.69
C ASN A 158 17.22 -24.35 5.99
N GLU A 159 17.07 -23.13 6.51
CA GLU A 159 16.22 -22.86 7.67
C GLU A 159 14.77 -23.26 7.39
N THR A 160 14.26 -22.89 6.21
CA THR A 160 12.90 -23.21 5.76
C THR A 160 12.71 -24.72 5.59
N TYR A 161 13.68 -25.39 4.98
CA TYR A 161 13.68 -26.85 4.80
C TYR A 161 13.60 -27.58 6.14
N LYS A 162 14.42 -27.18 7.13
CA LYS A 162 14.39 -27.76 8.48
C LYS A 162 13.01 -27.61 9.12
N LYS A 163 12.43 -26.42 9.06
CA LYS A 163 11.09 -26.15 9.61
C LYS A 163 9.98 -26.97 8.95
N GLU A 164 10.04 -27.18 7.64
CA GLU A 164 9.10 -28.06 6.92
C GLU A 164 9.29 -29.53 7.31
N LYS A 165 10.55 -29.97 7.39
CA LYS A 165 10.88 -31.33 7.83
C LYS A 165 10.38 -31.60 9.25
N ASP A 166 10.62 -30.68 10.17
CA ASP A 166 10.17 -30.77 11.56
C ASP A 166 8.63 -30.86 11.65
N LYS A 167 7.91 -30.06 10.85
CA LYS A 167 6.45 -30.12 10.77
C LYS A 167 5.95 -31.49 10.28
N LEU A 168 6.58 -32.04 9.24
CA LEU A 168 6.22 -33.37 8.72
C LEU A 168 6.53 -34.49 9.70
N MET A 169 7.55 -34.30 10.55
CA MET A 169 7.89 -35.21 11.66
C MET A 169 7.05 -34.97 12.92
N HIS A 170 6.03 -34.11 12.87
CA HIS A 170 5.18 -33.72 14.01
C HIS A 170 5.95 -33.15 15.22
N LEU A 171 7.14 -32.59 14.99
CA LEU A 171 7.88 -31.83 15.99
C LEU A 171 7.27 -30.43 16.15
N LYS A 172 7.55 -29.78 17.29
CA LYS A 172 6.97 -28.50 17.73
C LYS A 172 6.76 -27.51 16.58
N THR A 173 5.50 -27.31 16.19
CA THR A 173 5.13 -26.41 15.09
C THR A 173 4.98 -24.97 15.57
N GLU A 174 5.50 -24.01 14.81
CA GLU A 174 5.27 -22.59 15.09
C GLU A 174 3.78 -22.20 14.91
N ASN A 175 3.28 -21.26 15.72
CA ASN A 175 1.97 -20.65 15.49
C ASN A 175 1.91 -19.97 14.11
N MET A 176 0.78 -20.11 13.43
CA MET A 176 0.52 -19.57 12.08
C MET A 176 1.59 -19.98 11.05
N PHE A 177 2.09 -21.22 11.16
CA PHE A 177 3.17 -21.75 10.32
C PHE A 177 2.95 -21.50 8.82
N ASP A 178 1.81 -21.91 8.28
CA ASP A 178 1.52 -21.78 6.84
C ASP A 178 1.54 -20.33 6.37
N LEU A 179 1.00 -19.39 7.16
CA LEU A 179 1.03 -17.96 6.84
C LEU A 179 2.46 -17.40 6.81
N LYS A 180 3.31 -17.83 7.74
CA LYS A 180 4.72 -17.43 7.77
C LYS A 180 5.48 -17.95 6.55
N ARG A 181 5.27 -19.22 6.17
CA ARG A 181 5.90 -19.82 5.00
C ARG A 181 5.46 -19.15 3.70
N VAL A 182 4.15 -18.87 3.57
CA VAL A 182 3.59 -18.11 2.44
C VAL A 182 4.25 -16.74 2.34
N ASN A 183 4.41 -16.04 3.47
CA ASN A 183 5.06 -14.73 3.49
C ASN A 183 6.53 -14.82 3.05
N GLU A 184 7.28 -15.80 3.54
CA GLU A 184 8.69 -15.99 3.18
C GLU A 184 8.89 -16.38 1.72
N TYR A 185 7.99 -17.18 1.16
CA TYR A 185 8.10 -17.70 -0.20
C TYR A 185 7.63 -16.70 -1.27
N TYR A 186 6.46 -16.08 -1.09
CA TYR A 186 5.80 -15.27 -2.12
C TYR A 186 5.93 -13.76 -1.91
N ASN A 187 6.24 -13.29 -0.71
CA ASN A 187 6.13 -11.87 -0.41
C ASN A 187 7.45 -11.12 -0.60
N LYS A 188 7.39 -9.98 -1.29
CA LYS A 188 8.55 -9.11 -1.54
C LYS A 188 9.04 -8.38 -0.29
N ASN A 189 8.21 -8.27 0.75
CA ASN A 189 8.57 -7.62 2.01
C ASN A 189 8.95 -8.60 3.14
N SER A 190 9.20 -9.87 2.79
CA SER A 190 9.63 -10.87 3.77
C SER A 190 11.00 -10.53 4.36
N TRP A 191 11.28 -11.00 5.57
CA TRP A 191 12.58 -10.74 6.20
C TRP A 191 13.75 -11.33 5.41
N PHE A 192 13.52 -12.42 4.66
CA PHE A 192 14.51 -13.04 3.77
C PHE A 192 14.83 -12.18 2.54
N VAL A 193 13.83 -11.50 1.97
CA VAL A 193 14.07 -10.57 0.87
C VAL A 193 14.82 -9.33 1.37
N ILE A 194 14.48 -8.84 2.58
CA ILE A 194 15.15 -7.68 3.16
C ILE A 194 16.61 -8.01 3.51
N SER A 195 16.88 -9.18 4.11
CA SER A 195 18.25 -9.61 4.39
C SER A 195 19.07 -9.84 3.12
N PHE A 196 18.44 -10.30 2.04
CA PHE A 196 19.07 -10.37 0.72
C PHE A 196 19.50 -8.98 0.21
N TYR A 197 18.63 -7.98 0.21
CA TYR A 197 19.00 -6.61 -0.21
C TYR A 197 20.06 -5.96 0.67
N LEU A 198 20.09 -6.28 1.97
CA LEU A 198 21.16 -5.87 2.87
C LEU A 198 22.51 -6.50 2.51
N SER A 199 22.52 -7.75 2.00
CA SER A 199 23.75 -8.45 1.62
C SER A 199 24.37 -7.95 0.31
N LEU A 200 23.57 -7.36 -0.57
CA LEU A 200 23.95 -7.07 -1.95
C LEU A 200 25.10 -6.05 -2.08
N HIS A 201 25.26 -5.09 -1.16
CA HIS A 201 26.19 -3.95 -1.33
C HIS A 201 26.98 -3.63 -0.06
N ASN A 202 27.66 -4.62 0.54
CA ASN A 202 28.49 -4.40 1.73
C ASN A 202 29.90 -3.85 1.44
N LYS A 203 30.35 -3.78 0.18
CA LYS A 203 31.75 -3.46 -0.15
C LYS A 203 32.10 -1.96 -0.11
N ASP A 204 31.16 -1.06 -0.39
CA ASP A 204 31.47 0.37 -0.48
C ASP A 204 30.40 1.24 0.21
N VAL A 205 30.67 1.61 1.47
CA VAL A 205 29.72 2.30 2.37
C VAL A 205 29.44 3.74 1.93
N HIS A 206 30.24 4.29 1.01
CA HIS A 206 30.14 5.66 0.51
C HIS A 206 29.66 5.76 -0.94
N SER A 207 29.36 4.63 -1.61
CA SER A 207 28.91 4.66 -2.99
C SER A 207 27.48 5.21 -3.12
N HIS A 208 27.18 5.84 -4.26
CA HIS A 208 25.83 6.33 -4.54
C HIS A 208 24.77 5.21 -4.61
N GLU A 209 25.18 4.01 -5.02
CA GLU A 209 24.33 2.81 -5.05
C GLU A 209 23.96 2.34 -3.65
N TYR A 210 24.87 2.50 -2.68
CA TYR A 210 24.60 2.19 -1.27
C TYR A 210 23.48 3.07 -0.69
N GLU A 211 23.47 4.38 -0.98
CA GLU A 211 22.39 5.28 -0.53
C GLU A 211 21.04 4.95 -1.17
N VAL A 212 20.99 4.67 -2.48
CA VAL A 212 19.75 4.25 -3.16
C VAL A 212 19.21 2.94 -2.55
N ASN A 213 20.10 2.00 -2.25
CA ASN A 213 19.71 0.75 -1.61
C ASN A 213 19.16 0.96 -0.18
N LYS A 214 19.62 1.97 0.59
CA LYS A 214 19.02 2.31 1.89
C LYS A 214 17.56 2.72 1.77
N TRP A 215 17.22 3.58 0.80
CA TRP A 215 15.83 4.00 0.55
C TRP A 215 14.95 2.81 0.20
N LYS A 216 15.44 1.90 -0.66
CA LYS A 216 14.74 0.68 -1.06
C LYS A 216 14.57 -0.31 0.09
N ILE A 217 15.59 -0.51 0.92
CA ILE A 217 15.50 -1.38 2.11
C ILE A 217 14.51 -0.79 3.13
N THR A 218 14.55 0.52 3.35
CA THR A 218 13.60 1.18 4.24
C THR A 218 12.17 1.15 3.68
N SER A 219 11.96 1.27 2.37
CA SER A 219 10.63 1.13 1.76
C SER A 219 10.07 -0.28 1.96
N LEU A 220 10.91 -1.31 1.94
CA LEU A 220 10.52 -2.67 2.30
C LEU A 220 10.14 -2.80 3.79
N TYR A 221 10.86 -2.16 4.72
CA TYR A 221 10.44 -2.12 6.13
C TYR A 221 9.05 -1.48 6.26
N ILE A 222 8.85 -0.31 5.65
CA ILE A 222 7.62 0.47 5.72
C ILE A 222 6.45 -0.24 5.06
N SER A 223 6.66 -1.02 4.00
CA SER A 223 5.58 -1.80 3.40
C SER A 223 4.89 -2.75 4.41
N ARG A 224 5.62 -3.18 5.45
CA ARG A 224 5.10 -4.00 6.55
C ARG A 224 4.31 -3.21 7.59
N PHE A 225 4.36 -1.88 7.57
CA PHE A 225 3.57 -1.00 8.43
C PHE A 225 2.06 -1.29 8.28
N SER A 226 1.63 -1.64 7.08
CA SER A 226 0.24 -2.05 6.77
C SER A 226 -0.28 -3.19 7.66
N TYR A 227 0.58 -4.13 8.08
CA TYR A 227 0.19 -5.22 8.99
C TYR A 227 -0.15 -4.74 10.40
N PHE A 228 0.37 -3.59 10.81
CA PHE A 228 0.13 -3.01 12.13
C PHE A 228 -1.06 -2.05 12.16
N LEU A 229 -1.55 -1.59 11.00
CA LEU A 229 -2.74 -0.74 10.90
C LEU A 229 -4.00 -1.46 11.39
N TYR A 230 -4.21 -2.72 11.01
CA TYR A 230 -5.39 -3.50 11.42
C TYR A 230 -5.50 -3.68 12.94
N PRO A 231 -4.49 -4.23 13.65
CA PRO A 231 -4.56 -4.34 15.10
C PRO A 231 -4.61 -2.98 15.78
N ALA A 232 -3.89 -1.97 15.27
CA ALA A 232 -3.96 -0.61 15.81
C ALA A 232 -5.36 -0.01 15.70
N PHE A 233 -6.05 -0.23 14.58
CA PHE A 233 -7.43 0.21 14.39
C PHE A 233 -8.37 -0.45 15.41
N ILE A 234 -8.28 -1.76 15.61
CA ILE A 234 -9.11 -2.49 16.59
C ILE A 234 -8.84 -1.99 18.02
N ILE A 235 -7.56 -1.85 18.40
CA ILE A 235 -7.19 -1.35 19.72
C ILE A 235 -7.70 0.08 19.92
N SER A 236 -7.53 0.95 18.92
CA SER A 236 -8.02 2.34 18.97
C SER A 236 -9.54 2.37 19.07
N LEU A 237 -10.26 1.50 18.37
CA LEU A 237 -11.72 1.43 18.38
C LEU A 237 -12.24 1.01 19.76
N ILE A 238 -11.62 -0.01 20.37
CA ILE A 238 -11.95 -0.42 21.74
C ILE A 238 -11.68 0.72 22.73
N LEU A 239 -10.52 1.38 22.61
CA LEU A 239 -10.13 2.48 23.49
C LEU A 239 -11.09 3.67 23.37
N TYR A 240 -11.41 4.09 22.15
CA TYR A 240 -12.36 5.19 21.91
C TYR A 240 -13.80 4.81 22.27
N GLY A 241 -14.20 3.56 22.10
CA GLY A 241 -15.50 3.07 22.56
C GLY A 241 -15.63 3.15 24.08
N ALA A 242 -14.60 2.74 24.82
CA ALA A 242 -14.57 2.82 26.27
C ALA A 242 -14.53 4.27 26.78
N VAL A 243 -13.63 5.09 26.24
CA VAL A 243 -13.50 6.51 26.62
C VAL A 243 -14.75 7.30 26.25
N GLY A 244 -15.28 7.11 25.04
CA GLY A 244 -16.50 7.77 24.59
C GLY A 244 -17.73 7.40 25.43
N GLY A 245 -17.87 6.10 25.78
CA GLY A 245 -18.94 5.64 26.67
C GLY A 245 -18.82 6.22 28.08
N MET A 246 -17.60 6.32 28.62
CA MET A 246 -17.35 6.94 29.92
C MET A 246 -17.68 8.45 29.91
N LEU A 247 -17.24 9.18 28.89
CA LEU A 247 -17.53 10.60 28.72
C LEU A 247 -19.04 10.88 28.60
N TYR A 248 -19.74 10.07 27.81
CA TYR A 248 -21.19 10.14 27.70
C TYR A 248 -21.88 9.86 29.04
N GLY A 249 -21.40 8.88 29.80
CA GLY A 249 -21.92 8.56 31.14
C GLY A 249 -21.73 9.69 32.17
N ILE A 250 -20.77 10.59 31.95
CA ILE A 250 -20.51 11.77 32.80
C ILE A 250 -21.24 13.02 32.24
N GLY A 251 -21.93 12.91 31.10
CA GLY A 251 -22.65 14.02 30.48
C GLY A 251 -21.74 14.98 29.68
N VAL A 252 -20.58 14.51 29.23
CA VAL A 252 -19.68 15.29 28.36
C VAL A 252 -20.00 15.03 26.89
N ASP A 253 -20.33 16.08 26.15
CA ASP A 253 -20.60 15.98 24.71
C ASP A 253 -19.33 15.69 23.90
N LEU A 254 -19.44 14.73 22.99
CA LEU A 254 -18.34 14.36 22.08
C LEU A 254 -18.28 15.34 20.91
N ASN A 255 -17.21 16.11 20.84
CA ASN A 255 -16.99 17.08 19.77
C ASN A 255 -16.20 16.48 18.57
N LYS A 256 -16.07 17.27 17.50
CA LYS A 256 -15.31 16.88 16.30
C LYS A 256 -13.82 16.57 16.58
N PHE A 257 -13.23 17.18 17.61
CA PHE A 257 -11.84 16.89 18.00
C PHE A 257 -11.68 15.46 18.51
N PHE A 258 -12.66 14.95 19.27
CA PHE A 258 -12.67 13.55 19.71
C PHE A 258 -12.68 12.59 18.51
N TYR A 259 -13.57 12.82 17.54
CA TYR A 259 -13.62 11.97 16.34
C TYR A 259 -12.38 12.12 15.46
N GLY A 260 -11.83 13.33 15.34
CA GLY A 260 -10.59 13.58 14.61
C GLY A 260 -9.41 12.85 15.25
N SER A 261 -9.25 12.94 16.57
CA SER A 261 -8.12 12.37 17.30
C SER A 261 -8.02 10.84 17.22
N PHE A 262 -9.12 10.16 16.86
CA PHE A 262 -9.11 8.73 16.56
C PHE A 262 -8.06 8.38 15.49
N SER A 263 -7.97 9.16 14.41
CA SER A 263 -7.00 8.94 13.34
C SER A 263 -5.55 9.00 13.85
N LEU A 264 -5.22 10.01 14.65
CA LEU A 264 -3.91 10.16 15.27
C LEU A 264 -3.61 9.03 16.27
N CYS A 265 -4.61 8.56 17.00
CA CYS A 265 -4.45 7.42 17.90
C CYS A 265 -4.08 6.13 17.13
N VAL A 266 -4.76 5.86 16.01
CA VAL A 266 -4.42 4.74 15.11
C VAL A 266 -2.98 4.85 14.62
N PHE A 267 -2.54 6.04 14.22
CA PHE A 267 -1.15 6.28 13.80
C PHE A 267 -0.15 6.02 14.92
N LEU A 268 -0.39 6.53 16.13
CA LEU A 268 0.52 6.37 17.26
C LEU A 268 0.64 4.91 17.67
N ILE A 269 -0.48 4.19 17.81
CA ILE A 269 -0.48 2.77 18.17
C ILE A 269 0.18 1.93 17.07
N SER A 270 -0.12 2.18 15.79
CA SER A 270 0.52 1.45 14.68
C SER A 270 2.02 1.70 14.61
N SER A 271 2.46 2.94 14.83
CA SER A 271 3.89 3.31 14.90
C SER A 271 4.61 2.63 16.06
N LEU A 272 4.00 2.60 17.25
CA LEU A 272 4.56 1.91 18.41
C LEU A 272 4.71 0.40 18.16
N LEU A 273 3.66 -0.26 17.67
CA LEU A 273 3.69 -1.69 17.36
C LEU A 273 4.73 -2.02 16.28
N PHE A 274 4.82 -1.17 15.26
CA PHE A 274 5.78 -1.32 14.17
C PHE A 274 7.22 -1.16 14.65
N ILE A 275 7.54 -0.10 15.42
CA ILE A 275 8.88 0.14 15.95
C ILE A 275 9.31 -0.98 16.89
N PHE A 276 8.41 -1.44 17.78
CA PHE A 276 8.69 -2.57 18.66
C PHE A 276 9.01 -3.84 17.85
N ASN A 277 8.24 -4.11 16.79
CA ASN A 277 8.49 -5.24 15.90
C ASN A 277 9.83 -5.14 15.17
N LEU A 278 10.23 -3.95 14.71
CA LEU A 278 11.54 -3.72 14.10
C LEU A 278 12.68 -3.99 15.09
N ILE A 279 12.57 -3.47 16.32
CA ILE A 279 13.59 -3.68 17.37
C ILE A 279 13.71 -5.16 17.73
N TYR A 280 12.60 -5.88 17.84
CA TYR A 280 12.59 -7.31 18.10
C TYR A 280 13.27 -8.09 16.95
N ASN A 281 12.91 -7.81 15.70
CA ASN A 281 13.44 -8.52 14.54
C ASN A 281 14.89 -8.14 14.20
N ARG A 282 15.36 -6.94 14.59
CA ARG A 282 16.77 -6.57 14.52
C ARG A 282 17.65 -7.57 15.26
N LYS A 283 17.25 -7.98 16.48
CA LYS A 283 18.00 -8.97 17.27
C LYS A 283 17.94 -10.36 16.64
N LYS A 284 16.77 -10.75 16.10
CA LYS A 284 16.54 -12.09 15.57
C LYS A 284 17.19 -12.36 14.21
N HIS A 285 17.22 -11.35 13.33
CA HIS A 285 17.61 -11.50 11.93
C HIS A 285 18.82 -10.62 11.55
N SER A 286 19.56 -10.11 12.56
CA SER A 286 20.77 -9.28 12.38
C SER A 286 20.60 -8.11 11.40
N ILE A 287 19.42 -7.49 11.43
CA ILE A 287 19.01 -6.46 10.46
C ILE A 287 19.55 -5.09 10.85
N LYS A 288 20.12 -4.37 9.88
CA LYS A 288 20.50 -2.95 10.05
C LYS A 288 19.31 -2.04 9.77
N ILE A 289 18.90 -1.26 10.76
CA ILE A 289 17.81 -0.28 10.64
C ILE A 289 18.38 1.09 10.29
N PHE A 290 17.88 1.71 9.22
CA PHE A 290 18.24 3.07 8.81
C PHE A 290 17.26 4.08 9.40
N TRP A 291 17.46 4.48 10.66
CA TRP A 291 16.53 5.32 11.42
C TRP A 291 16.20 6.66 10.75
N GLY A 292 17.18 7.36 10.17
CA GLY A 292 16.92 8.64 9.50
C GLY A 292 15.97 8.51 8.31
N HIS A 293 16.15 7.49 7.47
CA HIS A 293 15.25 7.22 6.35
C HIS A 293 13.88 6.78 6.85
N LEU A 294 13.85 5.91 7.87
CA LEU A 294 12.61 5.43 8.47
C LEU A 294 11.77 6.58 9.03
N PHE A 295 12.42 7.56 9.65
CA PHE A 295 11.77 8.77 10.17
C PHE A 295 11.11 9.58 9.06
N VAL A 296 11.76 9.75 7.90
CA VAL A 296 11.16 10.44 6.74
C VAL A 296 9.88 9.74 6.28
N TYR A 297 9.90 8.41 6.14
CA TYR A 297 8.71 7.64 5.78
C TYR A 297 7.59 7.76 6.83
N LEU A 298 7.93 7.66 8.12
CA LEU A 298 6.96 7.83 9.21
C LEU A 298 6.39 9.24 9.25
N MET A 299 7.17 10.27 8.89
CA MET A 299 6.68 11.64 8.75
C MET A 299 5.69 11.79 7.60
N PHE A 300 5.94 11.19 6.44
CA PHE A 300 4.97 11.15 5.34
C PHE A 300 3.67 10.45 5.75
N ILE A 301 3.76 9.33 6.46
CA ILE A 301 2.57 8.64 7.00
C ILE A 301 1.88 9.53 8.04
N CYS A 302 2.62 10.20 8.92
CA CYS A 302 2.09 11.13 9.92
C CYS A 302 1.29 12.25 9.25
N PHE A 303 1.82 12.87 8.19
CA PHE A 303 1.11 13.91 7.44
C PHE A 303 -0.20 13.42 6.83
N ILE A 304 -0.27 12.17 6.37
CA ILE A 304 -1.54 11.55 5.92
C ILE A 304 -2.56 11.49 7.06
N PHE A 305 -2.16 11.06 8.26
CA PHE A 305 -3.08 11.02 9.40
C PHE A 305 -3.45 12.41 9.92
N ILE A 306 -2.54 13.38 9.84
CA ILE A 306 -2.83 14.78 10.14
C ILE A 306 -3.84 15.35 9.13
N ASP A 307 -3.72 15.04 7.84
CA ASP A 307 -4.71 15.46 6.83
C ASP A 307 -6.11 14.90 7.15
N ILE A 308 -6.21 13.61 7.51
CA ILE A 308 -7.48 13.02 7.95
C ILE A 308 -8.03 13.74 9.18
N PHE A 309 -7.18 13.98 10.19
CA PHE A 309 -7.54 14.72 11.41
C PHE A 309 -8.08 16.12 11.10
N LEU A 310 -7.35 16.89 10.29
CA LEU A 310 -7.71 18.25 9.89
C LEU A 310 -9.00 18.27 9.10
N ASN A 311 -9.20 17.35 8.15
CA ASN A 311 -10.42 17.31 7.35
C ASN A 311 -11.67 16.90 8.15
N ILE A 312 -11.52 16.13 9.23
CA ILE A 312 -12.63 15.85 10.16
C ILE A 312 -12.99 17.10 10.97
N ILE A 313 -11.99 17.80 11.52
CA ILE A 313 -12.21 18.99 12.36
C ILE A 313 -12.72 20.16 11.54
N LEU A 314 -12.13 20.36 10.36
CA LEU A 314 -12.48 21.40 9.40
C LEU A 314 -13.63 20.99 8.48
N SER A 315 -14.43 19.99 8.85
CA SER A 315 -15.66 19.69 8.10
C SER A 315 -16.70 20.79 8.38
N PRO A 316 -17.18 21.55 7.37
CA PRO A 316 -18.24 22.52 7.60
C PRO A 316 -19.51 21.84 8.12
N ILE A 317 -20.31 22.54 8.93
CA ILE A 317 -21.68 22.10 9.23
C ILE A 317 -22.54 22.67 8.11
N MET A 318 -22.89 21.86 7.10
CA MET A 318 -23.77 22.39 6.05
C MET A 318 -25.14 22.67 6.63
N LYS A 319 -25.67 23.85 6.33
CA LYS A 319 -27.06 24.19 6.59
C LYS A 319 -27.95 23.34 5.69
N SER A 320 -29.02 22.78 6.24
CA SER A 320 -30.04 22.11 5.43
C SER A 320 -30.67 23.12 4.48
N SER A 321 -30.76 22.76 3.20
CA SER A 321 -31.61 23.47 2.25
C SER A 321 -32.64 22.55 1.63
N SER A 322 -33.61 23.16 0.95
CA SER A 322 -34.66 22.48 0.20
C SER A 322 -34.17 21.80 -1.08
N ASP A 323 -32.89 21.98 -1.45
CA ASP A 323 -32.36 21.46 -2.69
C ASP A 323 -31.90 20.00 -2.53
N TRP A 324 -32.21 19.17 -3.52
CA TRP A 324 -31.98 17.72 -3.47
C TRP A 324 -30.50 17.35 -3.30
N TYR A 325 -29.59 18.17 -3.81
CA TYR A 325 -28.14 17.99 -3.73
C TYR A 325 -27.55 18.40 -2.38
N GLU A 326 -28.33 19.04 -1.51
CA GLU A 326 -27.93 19.43 -0.15
C GLU A 326 -28.56 18.53 0.93
N SER A 327 -29.10 17.36 0.55
CA SER A 327 -29.55 16.37 1.53
C SER A 327 -28.41 15.96 2.48
N GLU A 328 -28.74 15.66 3.75
CA GLU A 328 -27.76 15.32 4.78
C GLU A 328 -26.87 14.12 4.37
N LEU A 329 -27.45 13.14 3.68
CA LEU A 329 -26.73 11.96 3.21
C LEU A 329 -25.73 12.29 2.08
N ILE A 330 -26.13 13.09 1.09
CA ILE A 330 -25.22 13.48 -0.01
C ILE A 330 -24.10 14.35 0.53
N THR A 331 -24.42 15.25 1.44
CA THR A 331 -23.45 16.10 2.13
C THR A 331 -22.43 15.27 2.92
N PHE A 332 -22.91 14.29 3.70
CA PHE A 332 -22.05 13.36 4.42
C PHE A 332 -21.14 12.56 3.48
N LEU A 333 -21.69 12.07 2.35
CA LEU A 333 -20.90 11.40 1.32
C LEU A 333 -19.86 12.32 0.69
N CYS A 334 -20.19 13.59 0.43
CA CYS A 334 -19.22 14.58 -0.08
C CYS A 334 -18.03 14.73 0.89
N TYR A 335 -18.28 14.78 2.20
CA TYR A 335 -17.20 14.83 3.20
C TYR A 335 -16.31 13.61 3.19
N ILE A 336 -16.90 12.41 3.16
CA ILE A 336 -16.13 11.17 3.09
C ILE A 336 -15.30 11.13 1.81
N VAL A 337 -15.91 11.44 0.67
CA VAL A 337 -15.24 11.43 -0.63
C VAL A 337 -14.10 12.44 -0.64
N TYR A 338 -14.34 13.66 -0.17
CA TYR A 338 -13.31 14.69 -0.06
C TYR A 338 -12.13 14.24 0.81
N ILE A 339 -12.37 13.68 2.00
CA ILE A 339 -11.31 13.15 2.88
C ILE A 339 -10.50 12.09 2.13
N VAL A 340 -11.15 11.15 1.45
CA VAL A 340 -10.47 10.10 0.69
C VAL A 340 -9.66 10.71 -0.46
N LEU A 341 -10.23 11.62 -1.25
CA LEU A 341 -9.55 12.22 -2.40
C LEU A 341 -8.35 13.10 -1.98
N SER A 342 -8.48 13.87 -0.89
CA SER A 342 -7.38 14.65 -0.28
C SER A 342 -6.27 13.73 0.23
N THR A 343 -6.64 12.69 0.97
CA THR A 343 -5.68 11.72 1.52
C THR A 343 -4.92 10.98 0.41
N MET A 344 -5.62 10.59 -0.65
CA MET A 344 -5.03 9.95 -1.82
C MET A 344 -4.11 10.91 -2.58
N LEU A 345 -4.41 12.21 -2.60
CA LEU A 345 -3.60 13.22 -3.28
C LEU A 345 -2.24 13.37 -2.57
N LEU A 346 -2.29 13.46 -1.25
CA LEU A 346 -1.10 13.52 -0.42
C LEU A 346 -0.28 12.22 -0.51
N SER A 347 -0.95 11.06 -0.49
CA SER A 347 -0.30 9.76 -0.71
C SER A 347 0.37 9.66 -2.08
N TYR A 348 -0.24 10.23 -3.11
CA TYR A 348 0.32 10.29 -4.46
C TYR A 348 1.58 11.16 -4.53
N ILE A 349 1.54 12.36 -3.91
CA ILE A 349 2.71 13.26 -3.80
C ILE A 349 3.87 12.54 -3.12
N PHE A 350 3.64 11.94 -1.95
CA PHE A 350 4.68 11.24 -1.21
C PHE A 350 5.23 10.03 -1.97
N THR A 351 4.37 9.26 -2.65
CA THR A 351 4.83 8.16 -3.50
C THR A 351 5.73 8.67 -4.62
N SER A 352 5.38 9.79 -5.27
CA SER A 352 6.20 10.39 -6.32
C SER A 352 7.53 10.93 -5.79
N ILE A 353 7.56 11.57 -4.63
CA ILE A 353 8.79 12.05 -3.98
C ILE A 353 9.72 10.88 -3.62
N LEU A 354 9.15 9.79 -3.08
CA LEU A 354 9.92 8.58 -2.75
C LEU A 354 10.48 7.89 -3.99
N GLU A 355 9.72 7.82 -5.09
CA GLU A 355 10.21 7.31 -6.36
C GLU A 355 11.41 8.13 -6.87
N VAL A 356 11.42 9.46 -6.67
CA VAL A 356 12.58 10.30 -7.01
C VAL A 356 13.81 9.93 -6.19
N PHE A 357 13.65 9.67 -4.89
CA PHE A 357 14.76 9.22 -4.04
C PHE A 357 15.25 7.80 -4.38
N GLU A 358 14.35 6.90 -4.78
CA GLU A 358 14.68 5.51 -5.13
C GLU A 358 15.33 5.35 -6.51
N TYR A 359 14.85 6.04 -7.54
CA TYR A 359 15.26 5.78 -8.93
C TYR A 359 16.12 6.88 -9.57
N LYS A 360 16.20 8.07 -8.95
CA LYS A 360 17.05 9.23 -9.35
C LYS A 360 16.96 9.68 -10.82
N SER A 361 16.05 9.12 -11.61
CA SER A 361 15.89 9.39 -13.04
C SER A 361 14.46 9.83 -13.29
N PHE A 362 14.26 11.15 -13.41
CA PHE A 362 12.97 11.72 -13.79
C PHE A 362 13.17 12.89 -14.76
N ASN A 363 12.31 12.93 -15.76
CA ASN A 363 12.14 14.10 -16.62
C ASN A 363 11.49 15.25 -15.81
N VAL A 364 11.91 16.50 -16.06
CA VAL A 364 11.34 17.71 -15.44
C VAL A 364 9.82 17.76 -15.61
N PHE A 365 9.31 17.34 -16.78
CA PHE A 365 7.87 17.24 -17.04
C PHE A 365 7.15 16.30 -16.07
N ASN A 366 7.77 15.15 -15.76
CA ASN A 366 7.23 14.20 -14.79
C ASN A 366 7.26 14.75 -13.36
N ILE A 367 8.25 15.57 -13.00
CA ILE A 367 8.29 16.23 -11.68
C ILE A 367 7.12 17.23 -11.56
N ILE A 368 6.88 18.03 -12.60
CA ILE A 368 5.79 19.01 -12.61
C ILE A 368 4.43 18.30 -12.47
N LEU A 369 4.17 17.27 -13.29
CA LEU A 369 2.89 16.58 -13.29
C LEU A 369 2.66 15.71 -12.04
N ASN A 370 3.68 15.01 -11.56
CA ASN A 370 3.50 14.03 -10.48
C ASN A 370 3.74 14.60 -9.07
N ILE A 371 4.34 15.79 -8.95
CA ILE A 371 4.69 16.41 -7.67
C ILE A 371 4.17 17.86 -7.57
N ALA A 372 4.62 18.77 -8.44
CA ALA A 372 4.33 20.20 -8.27
C ALA A 372 2.84 20.54 -8.42
N LEU A 373 2.19 20.09 -9.50
CA LEU A 373 0.77 20.32 -9.75
C LEU A 373 -0.12 19.71 -8.63
N PRO A 374 0.06 18.44 -8.21
CA PRO A 374 -0.70 17.90 -7.08
C PRO A 374 -0.49 18.68 -5.77
N ILE A 375 0.73 19.18 -5.50
CA ILE A 375 1.00 20.00 -4.29
C ILE A 375 0.23 21.32 -4.34
N ILE A 376 0.22 22.01 -5.48
CA ILE A 376 -0.53 23.26 -5.64
C ILE A 376 -2.02 23.01 -5.36
N ILE A 377 -2.58 21.97 -5.96
CA ILE A 377 -3.99 21.59 -5.79
C ILE A 377 -4.30 21.21 -4.33
N PHE A 378 -3.38 20.51 -3.67
CA PHE A 378 -3.52 20.19 -2.25
C PHE A 378 -3.55 21.46 -1.39
N ILE A 379 -2.62 22.39 -1.59
CA ILE A 379 -2.55 23.65 -0.83
C ILE A 379 -3.79 24.50 -1.08
N GLU A 380 -4.18 24.70 -2.34
CA GLU A 380 -5.40 25.44 -2.71
C GLU A 380 -6.63 24.83 -2.05
N SER A 381 -6.75 23.50 -2.10
CA SER A 381 -7.84 22.78 -1.45
C SER A 381 -7.86 22.98 0.07
N SER A 382 -6.71 22.84 0.74
CA SER A 382 -6.63 23.03 2.19
C SER A 382 -7.02 24.45 2.60
N VAL A 383 -6.59 25.47 1.84
CA VAL A 383 -6.94 26.87 2.08
C VAL A 383 -8.44 27.09 1.88
N LEU A 384 -9.02 26.58 0.79
CA LEU A 384 -10.46 26.69 0.53
C LEU A 384 -11.29 25.99 1.60
N ASN A 385 -10.84 24.82 2.09
CA ASN A 385 -11.52 24.13 3.18
C ASN A 385 -11.48 24.94 4.48
N TYR A 386 -10.32 25.51 4.83
CA TYR A 386 -10.18 26.38 6.00
C TYR A 386 -11.08 27.61 5.92
N LEU A 387 -11.10 28.29 4.76
CA LEU A 387 -11.98 29.45 4.52
C LEU A 387 -13.45 29.06 4.56
N SER A 388 -13.81 27.87 4.06
CA SER A 388 -15.19 27.39 4.07
C SER A 388 -15.72 27.15 5.48
N VAL A 389 -14.87 26.78 6.44
CA VAL A 389 -15.30 26.61 7.85
C VAL A 389 -15.63 27.94 8.50
N HIS A 390 -14.93 29.02 8.11
CA HIS A 390 -15.12 30.37 8.67
C HIS A 390 -16.23 31.16 7.97
N ASN A 391 -16.69 30.70 6.81
CA ASN A 391 -17.81 31.30 6.09
C ASN A 391 -19.11 30.60 6.47
N GLU A 392 -19.73 31.04 7.56
CA GLU A 392 -20.97 30.45 8.09
C GLU A 392 -22.20 30.75 7.22
N GLU A 393 -22.10 31.65 6.24
CA GLU A 393 -23.24 32.10 5.45
C GLU A 393 -23.53 31.20 4.24
N THR A 394 -22.52 30.55 3.64
CA THR A 394 -22.71 29.80 2.38
C THR A 394 -21.83 28.55 2.23
N ASN A 395 -22.40 27.47 1.69
CA ASN A 395 -21.68 26.21 1.36
C ASN A 395 -20.86 26.29 0.05
N LYS A 396 -20.85 27.45 -0.63
CA LYS A 396 -20.30 27.60 -1.99
C LYS A 396 -18.80 27.30 -2.06
N LEU A 397 -18.03 27.74 -1.08
CA LEU A 397 -16.57 27.55 -1.05
C LEU A 397 -16.21 26.06 -0.92
N TYR A 398 -16.94 25.31 -0.09
CA TYR A 398 -16.75 23.86 0.02
C TYR A 398 -17.06 23.13 -1.28
N LEU A 399 -18.15 23.49 -1.97
CA LEU A 399 -18.51 22.88 -3.25
C LEU A 399 -17.47 23.19 -4.34
N ILE A 400 -16.96 24.42 -4.40
CA ILE A 400 -15.86 24.80 -5.30
C ILE A 400 -14.62 23.94 -5.02
N ASN A 401 -14.25 23.79 -3.75
CA ASN A 401 -13.12 22.96 -3.35
C ASN A 401 -13.29 21.50 -3.79
N PHE A 402 -14.47 20.94 -3.54
CA PHE A 402 -14.81 19.58 -3.96
C PHE A 402 -14.67 19.41 -5.48
N ILE A 403 -15.19 20.37 -6.27
CA ILE A 403 -15.12 20.34 -7.74
C ILE A 403 -13.66 20.40 -8.23
N ILE A 404 -12.80 21.19 -7.61
CA ILE A 404 -11.38 21.31 -7.98
C ILE A 404 -10.68 19.95 -7.84
N ILE A 405 -10.78 19.32 -6.67
CA ILE A 405 -10.15 18.01 -6.43
C ILE A 405 -10.76 16.93 -7.32
N PHE A 406 -12.08 16.94 -7.47
CA PHE A 406 -12.78 15.97 -8.32
C PHE A 406 -12.31 16.06 -9.78
N THR A 407 -12.22 17.28 -10.31
CA THR A 407 -11.77 17.55 -11.69
C THR A 407 -10.31 17.15 -11.87
N TYR A 408 -9.45 17.47 -10.90
CA TYR A 408 -8.06 17.04 -10.92
C TYR A 408 -7.94 15.51 -11.01
N TRP A 409 -8.68 14.77 -10.20
CA TRP A 409 -8.59 13.31 -10.21
C TRP A 409 -9.11 12.70 -11.51
N ILE A 410 -10.19 13.24 -12.09
CA ILE A 410 -10.65 12.82 -13.42
C ILE A 410 -9.58 13.08 -14.47
N PHE A 411 -9.02 14.29 -14.50
CA PHE A 411 -7.96 14.64 -15.43
C PHE A 411 -6.75 13.71 -15.26
N SER A 412 -6.28 13.51 -14.03
CA SER A 412 -5.16 12.65 -13.68
C SER A 412 -5.39 11.19 -14.10
N LEU A 413 -6.60 10.66 -13.91
CA LEU A 413 -6.98 9.31 -14.37
C LEU A 413 -6.88 9.18 -15.89
N ILE A 414 -7.34 10.18 -16.65
CA ILE A 414 -7.29 10.19 -18.11
C ILE A 414 -5.82 10.29 -18.58
N THR A 415 -5.05 11.23 -18.02
CA THR A 415 -3.66 11.45 -18.39
C THR A 415 -2.72 10.35 -17.95
N SER A 416 -3.07 9.58 -16.90
CA SER A 416 -2.24 8.48 -16.39
C SER A 416 -1.90 7.42 -17.45
N LYS A 417 -2.74 7.26 -18.48
CA LYS A 417 -2.49 6.35 -19.61
C LYS A 417 -1.47 6.89 -20.61
N PHE A 418 -1.27 8.20 -20.63
CA PHE A 418 -0.36 8.91 -21.55
C PHE A 418 0.99 9.26 -20.90
N ILE A 419 1.07 9.21 -19.56
CA ILE A 419 2.32 9.40 -18.82
C ILE A 419 3.09 8.07 -18.82
N SER A 420 4.01 7.91 -19.78
CA SER A 420 4.97 6.79 -19.79
C SER A 420 6.01 6.97 -18.68
N LYS A 421 6.47 5.84 -18.13
CA LYS A 421 7.59 5.78 -17.15
C LYS A 421 8.83 6.49 -17.67
#